data_AF-A0A959TFM3-F1
#
_entry.id   AF-A0A959TFM3-F1
#
_cell.length_a   1.000
_cell.length_b   1.000
_cell.length_c   1.000
_cell.angle_alpha   90.00
_cell.angle_beta   90.00
_cell.angle_gamma   90.00
#
_symmetry.space_group_name_H-M   'P 1'
#
loop_
_entity.id
_entity.type
_entity.pdbx_description
1 polymer ?
#
loop_
_entity_poly.entity_id
_entity_poly.type
_entity_poly.pdbx_seq_one_letter_code
_entity_poly.pdbx_strand_id
1 'polypeptide(L)'
;MTSRTLWPIRWGIFVLACAFLYAQLTSPKGIADLEALRDRAASDVHAGVWVALVLLMVLNWGLESAKWRWLVAPVEEIGGLRAFLATLAGTSVGLVTPNRTGEFLGRVLFLSPDARIAAS
;
A
#
# COMPACT_ATOMS: atom_id res chain seq x y z
N MET A 1 -1.09 27.50 11.59
CA MET A 1 0.37 27.26 11.69
C MET A 1 0.87 26.90 10.30
N THR A 2 1.78 27.72 9.77
CA THR A 2 2.21 27.77 8.37
C THR A 2 2.95 26.50 7.93
N SER A 3 2.58 25.95 6.77
CA SER A 3 3.09 24.69 6.18
C SER A 3 4.61 24.58 6.03
N ARG A 4 5.34 25.70 6.16
CA ARG A 4 6.80 25.79 6.03
C ARG A 4 7.57 25.28 7.25
N THR A 5 7.01 25.25 8.46
CA THR A 5 7.72 24.77 9.66
C THR A 5 7.68 23.25 9.84
N LEU A 6 6.84 22.53 9.08
CA LEU A 6 6.72 21.07 9.15
C LEU A 6 7.75 20.33 8.29
N TRP A 7 8.37 20.99 7.32
CA TRP A 7 9.41 20.42 6.47
C TRP A 7 10.62 19.88 7.25
N PRO A 8 11.26 20.64 8.16
CA PRO A 8 12.42 20.13 8.90
C PRO A 8 12.07 18.94 9.80
N ILE A 9 10.85 18.88 10.33
CA ILE A 9 10.38 17.75 11.14
C ILE A 9 10.26 16.49 10.29
N ARG A 10 9.69 16.60 9.07
CA ARG A 10 9.57 15.46 8.14
C ARG A 10 10.94 14.94 7.70
N TRP A 11 11.88 15.84 7.40
CA TRP A 11 13.25 15.47 7.07
C TRP A 11 13.99 14.88 8.29
N GLY A 12 13.76 15.40 9.49
CA GLY A 12 14.32 14.84 10.73
C GLY A 12 13.85 13.41 11.00
N ILE A 13 12.55 13.15 10.85
CA ILE A 13 11.98 11.79 10.98
C ILE A 13 12.57 10.85 9.92
N PHE A 14 12.71 11.32 8.67
CA PHE A 14 13.30 10.54 7.58
C PHE A 14 14.76 10.18 7.87
N VAL A 15 15.58 11.16 8.27
CA VAL A 15 16.99 10.94 8.60
C VAL A 15 17.13 9.99 9.80
N LEU A 16 16.30 10.14 10.83
CA LEU A 16 16.31 9.26 12.00
C LEU A 16 15.89 7.83 11.63
N ALA A 17 14.89 7.67 10.78
CA ALA A 17 14.50 6.37 10.24
C ALA A 17 15.64 5.73 9.41
N CYS A 18 16.30 6.50 8.54
CA CYS A 18 17.46 6.02 7.77
C CYS A 18 18.63 5.63 8.68
N ALA A 19 18.92 6.43 9.72
CA ALA A 19 19.98 6.14 10.68
C ALA A 19 19.67 4.89 11.51
N PHE A 20 18.43 4.73 11.96
CA PHE A 20 17.96 3.51 12.64
C PHE A 20 18.09 2.29 11.73
N LEU A 21 17.66 2.40 10.48
CA LEU A 21 17.70 1.31 9.50
C LEU A 21 19.16 0.93 9.17
N TYR A 22 20.05 1.91 9.04
CA TYR A 22 21.49 1.68 8.89
C TYR A 22 22.09 0.96 10.11
N ALA A 23 21.79 1.43 11.33
CA ALA A 23 22.26 0.79 12.56
C ALA A 23 21.72 -0.65 12.70
N GLN A 24 20.48 -0.88 12.30
CA GLN A 24 19.84 -2.20 12.33
C GLN A 24 20.44 -3.16 11.30
N LEU A 25 20.75 -2.69 10.09
CA LEU A 25 21.40 -3.49 9.03
C LEU A 25 22.86 -3.81 9.33
N THR A 26 23.59 -2.86 9.92
CA THR A 26 25.03 -3.04 10.24
C THR A 26 25.24 -3.76 11.57
N SER A 27 24.16 -4.01 12.33
CA SER A 27 24.21 -4.83 13.54
C SER A 27 24.51 -6.29 13.18
N PRO A 28 25.38 -6.99 13.93
CA PRO A 28 25.72 -8.40 13.68
C PRO A 28 24.50 -9.33 13.60
N LYS A 29 23.43 -9.00 14.32
CA LYS A 29 22.13 -9.70 14.28
C LYS A 29 21.38 -9.48 12.96
N GLY A 30 21.43 -8.27 12.39
CA GLY A 30 20.78 -7.95 11.12
C GLY A 30 21.42 -8.68 9.94
N ILE A 31 22.76 -8.75 9.91
CA ILE A 31 23.49 -9.49 8.88
C ILE A 31 23.25 -11.00 9.01
N ALA A 32 23.25 -11.54 10.23
CA ALA A 32 22.94 -12.95 10.48
C ALA A 32 21.48 -13.32 10.12
N ASP A 33 20.51 -12.45 10.39
CA ASP A 33 19.13 -12.65 9.97
C ASP A 33 18.98 -12.59 8.44
N LEU A 34 19.73 -11.71 7.75
CA LEU A 34 19.73 -11.63 6.29
C LEU A 34 20.33 -12.88 5.63
N GLU A 35 21.42 -13.41 6.20
CA GLU A 35 22.00 -14.68 5.75
C GLU A 35 21.07 -15.87 6.02
N ALA A 36 20.40 -15.90 7.18
CA ALA A 36 19.38 -16.90 7.48
C ALA A 36 18.13 -16.78 6.58
N LEU A 37 17.73 -15.57 6.20
CA LEU A 37 16.65 -15.33 5.23
C LEU A 37 17.05 -15.77 3.82
N ARG A 38 18.30 -15.51 3.39
CA ARG A 38 18.86 -15.97 2.11
C ARG A 38 18.86 -17.49 2.04
N ASP A 39 19.35 -18.16 3.08
CA ASP A 39 19.50 -19.61 3.09
C ASP A 39 18.13 -20.32 3.18
N ARG A 40 17.15 -19.70 3.86
CA ARG A 40 15.75 -20.16 3.86
C ARG A 40 15.06 -19.91 2.52
N ALA A 41 15.29 -18.76 1.89
CA ALA A 41 14.73 -18.42 0.58
C ALA A 41 15.34 -19.25 -0.58
N ALA A 42 16.59 -19.68 -0.45
CA ALA A 42 17.32 -20.51 -1.42
C ALA A 42 17.02 -22.01 -1.30
N SER A 43 16.29 -22.45 -0.28
CA SER A 43 15.83 -23.84 -0.21
C SER A 43 14.70 -24.06 -1.22
N ASP A 44 14.93 -24.97 -2.18
CA ASP A 44 14.13 -25.27 -3.40
C ASP A 44 12.62 -25.55 -3.20
N VAL A 45 12.13 -25.55 -1.96
CA VAL A 45 10.72 -25.80 -1.60
C VAL A 45 9.86 -24.52 -1.67
N HIS A 46 10.45 -23.32 -1.69
CA HIS A 46 9.69 -22.07 -1.42
C HIS A 46 9.31 -21.23 -2.64
N ALA A 47 9.83 -21.50 -3.84
CA ALA A 47 9.48 -20.74 -5.04
C ALA A 47 7.96 -20.83 -5.35
N GLY A 48 7.36 -22.01 -5.18
CA GLY A 48 5.92 -22.21 -5.36
C GLY A 48 5.08 -21.42 -4.34
N VAL A 49 5.56 -21.27 -3.11
CA VAL A 49 4.88 -20.48 -2.06
C VAL A 49 4.92 -18.99 -2.39
N TRP A 50 6.04 -18.49 -2.89
CA TRP A 50 6.15 -17.09 -3.34
C TRP A 50 5.24 -16.80 -4.53
N VAL A 51 5.19 -17.69 -5.51
CA VAL A 51 4.28 -17.58 -6.66
C VAL A 51 2.82 -17.63 -6.19
N ALA A 52 2.49 -18.54 -5.28
CA ALA A 52 1.15 -18.63 -4.68
C ALA A 52 0.78 -17.35 -3.92
N LEU A 53 1.69 -16.78 -3.13
CA LEU A 53 1.49 -15.51 -2.41
C LEU A 53 1.19 -14.36 -3.37
N VAL A 54 1.98 -14.20 -4.43
CA VAL A 54 1.76 -13.14 -5.43
C VAL A 54 0.42 -13.34 -6.14
N LEU A 55 0.11 -14.57 -6.56
CA LEU A 55 -1.18 -14.90 -7.17
C LEU A 55 -2.36 -14.61 -6.23
N LEU A 56 -2.23 -14.98 -4.96
CA LEU A 56 -3.27 -14.77 -3.96
C LEU A 56 -3.46 -13.27 -3.69
N MET A 57 -2.38 -12.47 -3.73
CA MET A 57 -2.45 -11.02 -3.61
C MET A 57 -3.15 -10.37 -4.81
N VAL A 58 -2.83 -10.80 -6.04
CA VAL A 58 -3.50 -10.33 -7.26
C VAL A 58 -4.98 -10.71 -7.23
N LEU A 59 -5.30 -11.94 -6.83
CA LEU A 59 -6.68 -12.40 -6.68
C LEU A 59 -7.42 -11.57 -5.63
N ASN A 60 -6.78 -11.29 -4.49
CA ASN A 60 -7.34 -10.46 -3.43
C ASN A 60 -7.69 -9.05 -3.93
N TRP A 61 -6.77 -8.37 -4.61
CA TRP A 61 -7.05 -7.04 -5.20
C TRP A 61 -8.13 -7.10 -6.28
N GLY A 62 -8.19 -8.19 -7.05
CA GLY A 62 -9.26 -8.44 -8.01
C GLY A 62 -10.63 -8.51 -7.34
N LEU A 63 -10.77 -9.33 -6.29
CA LEU A 63 -12.00 -9.46 -5.51
C LEU A 63 -12.39 -8.14 -4.82
N GLU A 64 -11.40 -7.42 -4.31
CA GLU A 64 -11.61 -6.14 -3.65
C GLU A 64 -12.09 -5.07 -4.64
N SER A 65 -11.53 -5.03 -5.85
CA SER A 65 -12.00 -4.15 -6.92
C SER A 65 -13.43 -4.49 -7.39
N ALA A 66 -13.79 -5.78 -7.46
CA ALA A 66 -15.13 -6.22 -7.82
C ALA A 66 -16.16 -5.82 -6.75
N LYS A 67 -15.82 -6.02 -5.48
CA LYS A 67 -16.63 -5.59 -4.34
C LYS A 67 -16.82 -4.07 -4.32
N TRP A 68 -15.75 -3.32 -4.56
CA TRP A 68 -15.80 -1.87 -4.63
C TRP A 68 -16.67 -1.38 -5.78
N ARG A 69 -16.51 -1.98 -6.97
CA ARG A 69 -17.38 -1.70 -8.12
C ARG A 69 -18.85 -1.95 -7.79
N TRP A 70 -19.17 -3.01 -7.05
CA TRP A 70 -20.54 -3.32 -6.66
C TRP A 70 -21.11 -2.33 -5.65
N LEU A 71 -20.29 -1.88 -4.68
CA LEU A 71 -20.66 -0.84 -3.71
C LEU A 71 -20.88 0.53 -4.34
N VAL A 72 -20.13 0.84 -5.41
CA VAL A 72 -20.19 2.15 -6.07
C VAL A 72 -21.15 2.19 -7.26
N ALA A 73 -21.58 1.03 -7.78
CA ALA A 73 -22.56 0.94 -8.86
C ALA A 73 -23.84 1.80 -8.66
N PRO A 74 -24.38 2.00 -7.43
CA PRO A 74 -25.52 2.90 -7.20
C PRO A 74 -25.20 4.39 -7.37
N VAL A 75 -23.92 4.78 -7.32
CA VAL A 75 -23.45 6.17 -7.36
C VAL A 75 -22.84 6.51 -8.73
N GLU A 76 -21.98 5.63 -9.27
CA GLU A 76 -21.36 5.82 -10.57
C GLU A 76 -21.00 4.46 -11.20
N GLU A 77 -21.37 4.23 -12.46
CA GLU A 77 -20.96 3.04 -13.20
C GLU A 77 -19.49 3.13 -13.61
N ILE A 78 -18.61 2.63 -12.73
CA ILE A 78 -17.18 2.50 -13.04
C ILE A 78 -16.88 1.20 -13.78
N GLY A 79 -16.10 1.31 -14.86
CA GLY A 79 -15.55 0.15 -15.59
C GLY A 79 -14.59 -0.66 -14.72
N GLY A 80 -14.51 -1.98 -14.94
CA GLY A 80 -13.72 -2.91 -14.12
C GLY A 80 -12.23 -2.55 -14.01
N LEU A 81 -11.61 -2.09 -15.09
CA LEU A 81 -10.22 -1.62 -15.09
C LEU A 81 -10.01 -0.37 -14.21
N ARG A 82 -10.94 0.58 -14.26
CA ARG A 82 -10.90 1.79 -13.42
C ARG A 82 -11.08 1.43 -11.95
N ALA A 83 -11.98 0.50 -11.63
CA ALA A 83 -12.16 0.01 -10.26
C ALA A 83 -10.89 -0.68 -9.73
N PHE A 84 -10.19 -1.45 -10.56
CA PHE A 84 -8.93 -2.09 -10.17
C PHE A 84 -7.79 -1.09 -9.93
N LEU A 85 -7.63 -0.11 -10.83
CA LEU A 85 -6.68 0.99 -10.66
C LEU A 85 -6.97 1.82 -9.40
N ALA A 86 -8.24 2.08 -9.12
CA ALA A 86 -8.68 2.77 -7.90
C ALA A 86 -8.32 1.98 -6.64
N THR A 87 -8.48 0.64 -6.66
CA THR A 87 -8.07 -0.24 -5.57
C THR A 87 -6.56 -0.14 -5.31
N LEU A 88 -5.72 -0.24 -6.34
CA LEU A 88 -4.25 -0.13 -6.22
C LEU A 88 -3.79 1.24 -5.70
N ALA A 89 -4.40 2.31 -6.20
CA ALA A 89 -4.13 3.66 -5.72
C ALA A 89 -4.57 3.82 -4.26
N GLY A 90 -5.74 3.30 -3.90
CA GLY A 90 -6.23 3.23 -2.52
C GLY A 90 -5.25 2.50 -1.61
N THR A 91 -4.76 1.32 -1.99
CA THR A 91 -3.79 0.57 -1.17
C THR A 91 -2.49 1.34 -0.98
N SER A 92 -2.02 2.05 -2.02
CA SER A 92 -0.81 2.88 -1.95
C SER A 92 -0.98 4.07 -1.00
N VAL A 93 -2.12 4.76 -1.07
CA VAL A 93 -2.44 5.91 -0.20
C VAL A 93 -2.72 5.45 1.23
N GLY A 94 -3.37 4.29 1.41
CA GLY A 94 -3.60 3.63 2.69
C GLY A 94 -2.32 3.22 3.42
N LEU A 95 -1.25 2.92 2.67
CA LEU A 95 0.07 2.61 3.23
C LEU A 95 0.76 3.84 3.83
N VAL A 96 0.50 5.02 3.26
CA VAL A 96 1.10 6.30 3.68
C VAL A 96 0.28 7.00 4.75
N THR A 97 -1.00 6.64 4.92
CA THR A 97 -1.89 7.25 5.91
C THR A 97 -1.96 6.44 7.20
N PRO A 98 -1.95 7.08 8.38
CA PRO A 98 -2.15 6.39 9.65
C PRO A 98 -3.55 5.75 9.65
N ASN A 99 -3.63 4.52 10.19
CA ASN A 99 -4.87 3.76 10.31
C ASN A 99 -5.58 3.40 8.98
N ARG A 100 -4.84 3.28 7.86
CA ARG A 100 -5.34 2.87 6.53
C ARG A 100 -6.53 3.68 5.99
N THR A 101 -6.82 4.85 6.58
CA THR A 101 -7.99 5.67 6.23
C THR A 101 -7.90 6.23 4.82
N GLY A 102 -6.70 6.35 4.26
CA GLY A 102 -6.46 6.81 2.89
C GLY A 102 -6.84 5.80 1.80
N GLU A 103 -7.18 4.55 2.15
CA GLU A 103 -7.69 3.57 1.18
C GLU A 103 -9.00 4.04 0.54
N PHE A 104 -9.91 4.57 1.36
CA PHE A 104 -11.17 5.15 0.90
C PHE A 104 -10.95 6.43 0.11
N LEU A 105 -10.06 7.30 0.59
CA LEU A 105 -9.75 8.58 -0.06
C LEU A 105 -9.14 8.37 -1.46
N GLY A 106 -8.22 7.40 -1.57
CA GLY A 106 -7.59 7.02 -2.84
C GLY A 106 -8.57 6.45 -3.85
N ARG A 107 -9.56 5.65 -3.40
CA ARG A 107 -10.61 5.10 -4.26
C ARG A 107 -11.62 6.14 -4.74
N VAL A 108 -11.97 7.12 -3.90
CA VAL A 108 -12.91 8.21 -4.24
C VAL A 108 -12.28 9.22 -5.20
N LEU A 109 -10.94 9.33 -5.27
CA LEU A 109 -10.22 10.16 -6.25
C LEU A 109 -10.36 9.68 -7.70
N PHE A 110 -10.75 8.43 -7.91
CA PHE A 110 -11.03 7.88 -9.24
C PHE A 110 -12.51 7.99 -9.64
N LEU A 111 -13.36 8.54 -8.78
CA LEU A 111 -14.74 8.91 -9.11
C LEU A 111 -14.77 10.30 -9.75
N SER A 112 -15.68 10.49 -10.69
CA SER A 112 -15.84 11.77 -11.39
C SER A 112 -16.23 12.89 -10.41
N PRO A 113 -15.78 14.15 -10.62
CA PRO A 113 -16.08 15.25 -9.72
C PRO A 113 -17.57 15.49 -9.47
N ASP A 114 -18.41 15.18 -10.45
CA ASP A 114 -19.86 15.40 -10.40
C ASP A 114 -20.59 14.46 -9.42
N ALA A 115 -20.06 13.24 -9.20
CA ALA A 115 -20.63 12.30 -8.23
C ALA A 115 -20.21 12.58 -6.77
N ARG A 116 -19.22 13.46 -6.55
CA ARG A 116 -18.73 13.80 -5.20
C ARG A 116 -19.68 14.69 -4.41
N ILE A 117 -20.57 15.41 -5.10
CA ILE A 117 -21.47 16.42 -4.50
C ILE A 117 -22.82 15.80 -4.09
N ALA A 118 -23.17 14.62 -4.61
CA ALA A 118 -24.43 13.95 -4.29
C ALA A 118 -24.42 13.21 -2.93
N ALA A 119 -23.25 13.09 -2.27
CA ALA A 119 -23.07 12.36 -1.02
C ALA A 119 -22.79 13.28 0.20
N SER A 120 -23.08 14.58 0.09
CA SER A 120 -23.04 15.55 1.20
C SER A 120 -24.42 15.79 1.78
#